data_AF-A0A1M3BC24-F1
#
_entry.id   AF-A0A1M3BC24-F1
#
_cell.length_a   1.000
_cell.length_b   1.000
_cell.length_c   1.000
_cell.angle_alpha   90.00
_cell.angle_beta   90.00
_cell.angle_gamma   90.00
#
_symmetry.space_group_name_H-M   'P 1'
#
loop_
_entity.id
_entity.type
_entity.pdbx_description
1 polymer ?
#
loop_
_entity_poly.entity_id
_entity_poly.type
_entity_poly.pdbx_seq_one_letter_code
_entity_poly.pdbx_strand_id
1 'polypeptide(L)' 'MTDDNTRYCTVRQIADDPSFCFTLSMLRYYILHAHKNGLAKAIRRVGRKILIRRDLFIEWLEKQTNRHS' A
#
# COMPACT_ATOMS: atom_id res chain seq x y z
N MET A 1 1.38 22.67 8.33
CA MET A 1 1.93 21.47 7.65
C MET A 1 1.23 20.27 8.26
N THR A 2 0.14 19.81 7.66
CA THR A 2 -0.56 18.61 8.12
C THR A 2 0.29 17.40 7.76
N ASP A 3 0.64 16.62 8.77
CA ASP A 3 1.40 15.38 8.68
C ASP A 3 0.56 14.35 7.89
N ASP A 4 0.62 14.40 6.56
CA ASP A 4 -0.14 13.53 5.62
C ASP A 4 0.37 12.07 5.64
N ASN A 5 1.29 11.78 6.56
CA ASN A 5 1.99 10.51 6.67
C ASN A 5 1.03 9.39 7.08
N THR A 6 0.08 9.65 7.98
CA THR A 6 -0.89 8.64 8.45
C THR A 6 -2.18 8.55 7.62
N ARG A 7 -2.18 9.12 6.41
CA ARG A 7 -3.35 9.10 5.53
C ARG A 7 -3.72 7.68 5.10
N TYR A 8 -5.01 7.35 5.24
CA TYR A 8 -5.59 6.12 4.72
C TYR A 8 -6.20 6.35 3.34
N CYS A 9 -5.76 5.56 2.38
CA CYS A 9 -6.26 5.56 1.00
C CYS A 9 -7.00 4.27 0.70
N THR A 10 -8.04 4.34 -0.13
CA THR A 10 -8.58 3.13 -0.77
C THR A 10 -7.57 2.57 -1.77
N VAL A 11 -7.72 1.29 -2.11
CA VAL A 11 -6.90 0.64 -3.14
C VAL A 11 -6.97 1.41 -4.48
N ARG A 12 -8.16 1.94 -4.82
CA ARG A 12 -8.35 2.76 -6.02
C ARG A 12 -7.58 4.07 -5.96
N GLN A 13 -7.62 4.78 -4.82
CA GLN A 13 -6.85 6.02 -4.65
C GLN A 13 -5.34 5.79 -4.77
N ILE A 14 -4.80 4.64 -4.36
CA ILE A 14 -3.39 4.31 -4.59
C ILE A 14 -3.13 4.00 -6.07
N ALA A 15 -4.04 3.30 -6.76
CA ALA A 15 -3.90 3.00 -8.18
C ALA A 15 -3.98 4.25 -9.06
N ASP A 16 -4.81 5.22 -8.67
CA ASP A 16 -5.00 6.48 -9.39
C ASP A 16 -3.89 7.51 -9.03
N ASP A 17 -3.00 7.20 -8.08
CA ASP A 17 -1.90 8.08 -7.70
C ASP A 17 -0.70 7.89 -8.66
N PRO A 18 -0.28 8.94 -9.39
CA PRO A 18 0.80 8.84 -10.36
C PRO A 18 2.17 8.56 -9.73
N SER A 19 2.33 8.71 -8.41
CA SER A 19 3.61 8.52 -7.72
C SER A 19 4.03 7.05 -7.63
N PHE A 20 3.08 6.11 -7.68
CA PHE A 20 3.36 4.69 -7.41
C PHE A 20 3.32 3.79 -8.65
N CYS A 21 2.73 4.25 -9.76
CA CYS A 21 2.68 3.51 -11.03
C CYS A 21 2.12 2.07 -10.92
N PHE A 22 1.22 1.78 -9.97
CA PHE A 22 0.57 0.47 -9.84
C PHE A 22 -0.81 0.45 -10.48
N THR A 23 -1.09 -0.61 -11.24
CA THR A 23 -2.47 -0.90 -11.65
C THR A 23 -3.29 -1.45 -10.47
N LEU A 24 -4.61 -1.29 -10.54
CA LEU A 24 -5.53 -1.83 -9.53
C LEU A 24 -5.37 -3.36 -9.37
N SER A 25 -5.12 -4.07 -10.47
CA SER A 25 -4.91 -5.53 -10.47
C SER A 25 -3.63 -5.92 -9.73
N MET A 26 -2.53 -5.18 -9.92
CA MET A 26 -1.28 -5.40 -9.17
C MET A 26 -1.49 -5.18 -7.67
N LEU A 27 -2.15 -4.09 -7.28
CA LEU A 27 -2.44 -3.82 -5.87
C LEU A 27 -3.30 -4.93 -5.24
N ARG A 28 -4.33 -5.41 -5.94
CA ARG A 28 -5.15 -6.54 -5.47
C ARG A 28 -4.32 -7.81 -5.27
N TYR A 29 -3.39 -8.09 -6.18
CA TYR A 29 -2.46 -9.22 -6.03
C TYR A 29 -1.57 -9.06 -4.79
N TYR A 30 -0.98 -7.89 -4.56
CA TYR A 30 -0.16 -7.64 -3.37
C TYR A 30 -0.97 -7.72 -2.07
N ILE A 31 -2.20 -7.21 -2.07
CA ILE A 31 -3.12 -7.30 -0.92
C ILE A 31 -3.50 -8.75 -0.62
N LEU A 32 -3.77 -9.55 -1.65
CA LEU A 32 -4.07 -10.97 -1.49
C LEU A 32 -2.91 -11.72 -0.83
N HIS A 33 -1.67 -11.34 -1.17
CA HIS A 33 -0.46 -11.96 -0.65
C HIS A 33 0.20 -11.17 0.49
N ALA A 34 -0.56 -10.29 1.17
CA ALA A 34 -0.02 -9.31 2.11
C ALA A 34 0.77 -9.92 3.28
N HIS A 35 0.38 -11.12 3.72
CA HIS A 35 1.09 -11.84 4.79
C HIS A 35 2.45 -12.39 4.33
N LYS A 36 2.60 -12.68 3.03
CA LYS A 36 3.83 -13.25 2.44
C LYS A 36 4.81 -12.17 2.00
N ASN A 37 4.30 -11.07 1.44
CA ASN A 37 5.13 -9.97 0.93
C ASN A 37 5.41 -8.87 1.96
N GLY A 38 4.82 -8.95 3.16
CA GLY A 38 5.02 -7.97 4.24
C GLY A 38 4.11 -6.75 4.19
N LEU A 39 3.23 -6.63 3.19
CA LEU A 39 2.32 -5.50 3.01
C LEU A 39 1.22 -5.45 4.09
N ALA A 40 0.98 -6.54 4.83
CA ALA A 40 -0.08 -6.63 5.83
C ALA A 40 -0.05 -5.49 6.86
N LYS A 41 1.13 -4.94 7.18
CA LYS A 41 1.29 -3.79 8.09
C LYS A 41 0.58 -2.53 7.59
N ALA A 42 0.59 -2.28 6.28
CA ALA A 42 -0.05 -1.11 5.69
C ALA A 42 -1.57 -1.27 5.50
N ILE A 43 -2.11 -2.49 5.62
CA ILE A 43 -3.50 -2.79 5.29
C ILE A 43 -4.39 -2.64 6.53
N ARG A 44 -5.47 -1.87 6.40
CA ARG A 44 -6.55 -1.78 7.39
C ARG A 44 -7.86 -2.22 6.77
N ARG A 45 -8.48 -3.25 7.37
CA ARG A 45 -9.81 -3.75 6.98
C ARG A 45 -10.86 -3.11 7.88
N VAL A 46 -11.86 -2.46 7.27
CA VAL A 46 -13.00 -1.85 7.97
C VAL A 46 -14.28 -2.36 7.32
N GLY A 47 -14.87 -3.40 7.91
CA GLY A 47 -15.96 -4.15 7.30
C GLY A 47 -15.55 -4.73 5.94
N ARG A 48 -16.28 -4.35 4.89
CA ARG A 48 -15.99 -4.77 3.50
C ARG A 48 -14.96 -3.89 2.78
N LYS A 49 -14.51 -2.79 3.40
CA LYS A 49 -13.54 -1.86 2.80
C LYS A 49 -12.11 -2.23 3.17
N ILE A 50 -11.23 -2.11 2.18
CA ILE A 50 -9.77 -2.24 2.34
C ILE A 50 -9.17 -0.85 2.19
N LEU A 51 -8.49 -0.40 3.24
CA LEU A 51 -7.72 0.83 3.28
C LEU A 51 -6.23 0.50 3.38
N ILE A 52 -5.40 1.38 2.82
CA ILE A 52 -3.95 1.31 2.81
C ILE A 52 -3.44 2.56 3.50
N ARG A 53 -2.63 2.41 4.54
CA ARG A 53 -1.92 3.53 5.18
C ARG A 53 -0.74 3.93 4.32
N ARG A 54 -0.70 5.18 3.86
CA ARG A 54 0.22 5.65 2.82
C ARG A 54 1.68 5.59 3.26
N ASP A 55 2.02 6.04 4.46
CA ASP A 55 3.35 5.93 5.08
C ASP A 55 3.89 4.49 5.02
N LEU A 56 3.13 3.52 5.52
CA LEU A 56 3.56 2.13 5.60
C LEU A 56 3.63 1.46 4.24
N PHE A 57 2.82 1.92 3.29
CA PHE A 57 2.93 1.46 1.91
C PHE A 57 4.25 1.92 1.27
N ILE A 58 4.63 3.18 1.47
CA ILE A 58 5.93 3.71 1.02
C ILE A 58 7.08 2.96 1.72
N GLU A 59 7.02 2.78 3.05
CA GLU A 59 8.02 2.01 3.79
C GLU A 59 8.14 0.57 3.25
N TRP A 60 7.02 -0.04 2.86
CA TRP A 60 7.02 -1.36 2.25
C TRP A 60 7.69 -1.36 0.87
N LEU A 61 7.46 -0.34 0.04
CA LEU A 61 8.11 -0.19 -1.28
C LEU A 61 9.63 -0.09 -1.14
N GLU A 62 10.12 0.77 -0.26
CA GLU A 62 11.57 0.95 0.00
C GLU A 62 12.24 -0.36 0.44
N LYS A 63 11.51 -1.21 1.16
CA LYS A 63 12.00 -2.54 1.56
C LYS A 63 12.02 -3.56 0.42
N GLN A 64 11.16 -3.40 -0.59
CA GLN A 64 11.22 -4.28 -1.76
C GLN A 64 12.44 -3.94 -2.63
N THR A 65 12.76 -2.65 -2.79
CA THR A 65 13.92 -2.19 -3.56
C THR A 65 15.24 -2.70 -2.98
N ASN A 66 15.38 -2.73 -1.66
CA ASN A 66 16.61 -3.18 -0.97
C ASN A 66 16.83 -4.70 -0.93
N ARG A 67 15.95 -5.52 -1.51
CA ARG A 67 16.09 -7.00 -1.48
C ARG A 67 16.96 -7.55 -2.62
N HIS A 68 17.53 -6.70 -3.47
CA HIS A 68 18.36 -7.05 -4.64
C HIS A 68 19.73 -6.35 -4.64
N SER A 69 20.25 -5.95 -3.48
CA SER A 69 21.62 -5.42 -3.33
C SER A 69 22.46 -6.30 -2.42
#